data_AF-N1UZQ8-F1
#
_entry.id   AF-N1UZQ8-F1
#
_cell.length_a   1.000
_cell.length_b   1.000
_cell.length_c   1.000
_cell.angle_alpha   90.00
_cell.angle_beta   90.00
_cell.angle_gamma   90.00
#
_symmetry.space_group_name_H-M   'P 1'
#
loop_
_entity.id
_entity.type
_entity.pdbx_description
1 polymer ?
#
loop_
_entity_poly.entity_id
_entity_poly.type
_entity_poly.pdbx_seq_one_letter_code
_entity_poly.pdbx_strand_id
1 'polypeptide(L)'
;MTGQHRDLTPEAAARLTLDPGPWLSCDDCFEQMDEFVDRLLTDGPTGMPALHAHLAGCGACGEEARSLLLLVAADEGIDPAPGLRRLAED
;
A
#
# COMPACT_ATOMS: atom_id res chain seq x y z
N MET A 1 11.47 -33.74 -1.97
CA MET A 1 11.97 -32.36 -2.14
C MET A 1 12.64 -31.93 -0.86
N THR A 2 13.96 -32.01 -0.77
CA THR A 2 14.71 -31.36 0.31
C THR A 2 15.02 -29.93 -0.14
N GLY A 3 14.14 -28.99 0.22
CA GLY A 3 14.40 -27.57 0.01
C GLY A 3 15.54 -27.12 0.91
N GLN A 4 16.51 -26.39 0.37
CA GLN A 4 17.52 -25.72 1.18
C GLN A 4 16.81 -24.69 2.06
N HIS A 5 16.80 -24.93 3.37
CA HIS A 5 16.43 -23.90 4.33
C HIS A 5 17.58 -22.90 4.37
N ARG A 6 17.31 -21.69 3.88
CA ARG A 6 18.22 -20.57 3.99
C ARG A 6 17.77 -19.73 5.18
N ASP A 7 18.72 -19.39 6.04
CA ASP A 7 18.44 -18.53 7.18
C ASP A 7 17.99 -17.14 6.69
N LEU A 8 17.02 -16.58 7.41
CA LEU A 8 16.57 -15.21 7.17
C LEU A 8 17.67 -14.24 7.60
N THR A 9 17.85 -13.16 6.84
CA THR A 9 18.66 -12.05 7.32
C THR A 9 17.95 -11.38 8.50
N PRO A 10 18.67 -10.72 9.42
CA PRO A 10 18.05 -9.98 10.53
C PRO A 10 17.00 -8.97 10.06
N GLU A 11 17.25 -8.35 8.91
CA GLU A 11 16.36 -7.36 8.30
C GLU A 11 15.09 -7.99 7.71
N ALA A 12 15.22 -9.15 7.05
CA ALA A 12 14.06 -9.92 6.61
C ALA A 12 13.23 -10.45 7.79
N ALA A 13 13.89 -10.90 8.85
CA ALA A 13 13.23 -11.34 10.07
C ALA A 13 12.49 -10.17 10.77
N ALA A 14 13.12 -9.00 10.85
CA ALA A 14 12.50 -7.81 11.44
C ALA A 14 11.24 -7.37 10.69
N ARG A 15 11.22 -7.47 9.35
CA ARG A 15 10.02 -7.19 8.54
C ARG A 15 8.86 -8.14 8.83
N LEU A 16 9.14 -9.37 9.24
CA LEU A 16 8.10 -10.37 9.59
C LEU A 16 7.54 -10.21 11.00
N THR A 17 8.28 -9.55 11.89
CA THR A 17 7.88 -9.33 13.29
C THR A 17 7.56 -7.87 13.60
N LEU A 18 7.57 -7.00 12.59
CA LEU A 18 7.21 -5.60 12.75
C LEU A 18 5.75 -5.53 13.18
N ASP A 19 5.48 -4.77 14.25
CA ASP A 19 4.11 -4.35 14.55
C ASP A 19 3.70 -3.40 13.41
N PRO A 20 2.75 -3.77 12.54
CA PRO A 20 2.42 -2.97 11.36
C PRO A 20 1.72 -1.66 11.72
N GLY A 21 1.72 -1.21 12.98
CA GLY A 21 1.02 -0.01 13.39
C GLY A 21 -0.49 -0.26 13.48
N PRO A 22 -1.33 0.77 13.34
CA PRO A 22 -2.76 0.61 13.57
C PRO A 22 -3.34 -0.45 12.63
N TRP A 23 -3.87 -1.52 13.23
CA TRP A 23 -4.44 -2.64 12.51
C TRP A 23 -5.64 -2.20 11.67
N LEU A 24 -5.71 -2.72 10.45
CA LEU A 24 -6.83 -2.58 9.53
C LEU A 24 -7.05 -3.93 8.84
N SER A 25 -8.30 -4.38 8.74
CA SER A 25 -8.63 -5.59 7.99
C SER A 25 -8.58 -5.35 6.47
N CYS A 26 -8.51 -6.41 5.67
CA CYS A 26 -8.65 -6.28 4.23
C CYS A 26 -10.02 -5.72 3.83
N ASP A 27 -11.10 -6.11 4.52
CA ASP A 27 -12.45 -5.59 4.24
C ASP A 27 -12.55 -4.08 4.51
N ASP A 28 -12.10 -3.63 5.68
CA ASP A 28 -12.08 -2.19 6.01
C ASP A 28 -11.13 -1.40 5.08
N CYS A 29 -10.09 -2.06 4.56
CA CYS A 29 -9.20 -1.48 3.55
C CYS A 29 -9.94 -1.24 2.23
N PHE A 30 -10.73 -2.20 1.76
CA PHE A 30 -11.49 -2.06 0.52
C PHE A 30 -12.53 -0.92 0.62
N GLU A 31 -13.19 -0.77 1.77
CA GLU A 31 -14.17 0.31 1.99
C GLU A 31 -13.55 1.72 1.92
N GLN A 32 -12.24 1.83 2.15
CA GLN A 32 -11.51 3.11 2.20
C GLN A 32 -10.62 3.35 0.97
N MET A 33 -10.57 2.40 0.03
CA MET A 33 -9.59 2.40 -1.06
C MET A 33 -9.79 3.55 -2.06
N ASP A 34 -11.04 3.83 -2.41
CA ASP A 34 -11.37 4.91 -3.36
C ASP A 34 -10.96 6.28 -2.79
N GLU A 35 -11.35 6.57 -1.55
CA GLU A 35 -10.98 7.83 -0.87
C GLU A 35 -9.46 7.99 -0.77
N PHE A 36 -8.75 6.90 -0.50
CA PHE A 36 -7.29 6.93 -0.42
C PHE A 36 -6.64 7.27 -1.76
N VAL A 37 -7.10 6.65 -2.86
CA VAL A 37 -6.61 6.95 -4.21
C VAL A 37 -6.91 8.40 -4.61
N ASP A 38 -8.11 8.89 -4.32
CA ASP A 38 -8.48 10.29 -4.58
C ASP A 38 -7.55 11.27 -3.85
N ARG A 39 -7.24 10.98 -2.58
CA ARG A 39 -6.29 11.78 -1.79
C ARG A 39 -4.87 11.72 -2.35
N LEU A 40 -4.42 10.56 -2.84
CA LEU A 40 -3.11 10.42 -3.50
C LEU A 40 -3.00 11.27 -4.77
N LEU A 41 -4.08 11.45 -5.52
CA LEU A 41 -4.10 12.22 -6.76
C LEU A 41 -4.25 13.73 -6.54
N THR A 42 -4.90 14.15 -5.46
CA THR A 42 -5.25 15.57 -5.20
C THR A 42 -4.20 16.36 -4.41
N ASP A 43 -3.01 15.80 -4.19
CA ASP A 43 -1.90 16.42 -3.43
C ASP A 43 -2.28 16.78 -1.98
N GLY A 44 -3.30 16.11 -1.43
CA GLY A 44 -3.75 16.29 -0.05
C GLY A 44 -3.02 15.36 0.92
N PRO A 45 -3.01 15.69 2.23
CA PRO A 45 -2.59 14.72 3.24
C PRO A 45 -3.53 13.51 3.17
N THR A 46 -2.98 12.32 2.92
CA THR A 46 -3.78 11.08 2.87
C THR A 46 -4.50 10.87 4.19
N GLY A 47 -3.87 11.17 5.33
CA GLY A 47 -4.55 11.17 6.64
C GLY A 47 -5.11 9.81 7.05
N MET A 48 -4.57 8.72 6.46
CA MET A 48 -5.05 7.34 6.60
C MET A 48 -3.89 6.41 6.96
N PRO A 49 -3.23 6.60 8.13
CA PRO A 49 -2.01 5.87 8.48
C PRO A 49 -2.23 4.35 8.64
N ALA A 50 -3.43 3.92 9.05
CA ALA A 50 -3.77 2.48 9.15
C ALA A 50 -3.89 1.81 7.79
N LEU A 51 -4.54 2.51 6.84
CA LEU A 51 -4.67 2.02 5.47
C LEU A 51 -3.31 1.97 4.77
N HIS A 52 -2.51 3.01 4.95
CA HIS A 52 -1.16 3.06 4.42
C HIS A 52 -0.32 1.87 4.93
N ALA A 53 -0.26 1.68 6.24
CA ALA A 53 0.45 0.56 6.85
C ALA A 53 -0.04 -0.82 6.35
N HIS A 54 -1.35 -0.97 6.14
CA HIS A 54 -1.92 -2.19 5.58
C HIS A 54 -1.44 -2.43 4.14
N LEU A 55 -1.41 -1.40 3.27
CA LEU A 55 -0.95 -1.53 1.89
C LEU A 55 0.55 -1.86 1.80
N ALA A 56 1.37 -1.40 2.74
CA ALA A 56 2.78 -1.78 2.84
C ALA A 56 2.98 -3.24 3.29
N GLY A 57 2.07 -3.77 4.12
CA GLY A 57 2.10 -5.14 4.63
C GLY A 57 1.40 -6.18 3.76
N CYS A 58 0.38 -5.79 3.00
CA CYS A 58 -0.46 -6.65 2.19
C CYS A 58 -0.22 -6.40 0.70
N GLY A 59 0.57 -7.27 0.06
CA GLY A 59 0.93 -7.12 -1.36
C GLY A 59 -0.28 -7.07 -2.30
N ALA A 60 -1.32 -7.86 -2.03
CA ALA A 60 -2.54 -7.85 -2.84
C ALA A 60 -3.23 -6.49 -2.80
N CYS A 61 -3.51 -5.95 -1.60
CA CYS A 61 -4.15 -4.64 -1.47
C CYS A 61 -3.26 -3.52 -2.04
N GLY A 62 -1.93 -3.61 -1.90
CA GLY A 62 -0.99 -2.68 -2.51
C GLY A 62 -1.05 -2.67 -4.05
N GLU A 63 -1.14 -3.84 -4.69
CA GLU A 63 -1.34 -3.95 -6.14
C GLU A 63 -2.69 -3.40 -6.60
N GLU A 64 -3.76 -3.65 -5.84
CA GLU A 64 -5.09 -3.10 -6.11
C GLU A 64 -5.09 -1.56 -6.05
N ALA A 65 -4.53 -0.98 -4.98
CA ALA A 65 -4.42 0.48 -4.83
C ALA A 65 -3.63 1.12 -5.97
N ARG A 66 -2.52 0.49 -6.39
CA ARG A 66 -1.73 0.95 -7.54
C ARG A 66 -2.53 0.88 -8.85
N SER A 67 -3.27 -0.20 -9.06
CA SER A 67 -4.08 -0.41 -10.26
C SER A 67 -5.21 0.60 -10.35
N LEU A 68 -5.90 0.84 -9.24
CA LEU A 68 -6.97 1.84 -9.13
C LEU A 68 -6.43 3.25 -9.37
N LEU A 69 -5.29 3.62 -8.77
CA LEU A 69 -4.67 4.93 -9.00
C LEU A 69 -4.35 5.17 -10.47
N LEU A 70 -3.78 4.18 -11.16
CA LEU A 70 -3.49 4.27 -12.59
C LEU A 70 -4.76 4.42 -13.44
N LEU A 71 -5.83 3.69 -13.06
CA LEU A 71 -7.12 3.75 -13.74
C LEU A 71 -7.76 5.13 -13.60
N VAL A 72 -7.89 5.65 -12.38
CA VAL A 72 -8.52 6.95 -12.11
C VAL A 72 -7.71 8.09 -12.73
N ALA A 73 -6.37 8.05 -12.63
CA ALA A 73 -5.53 9.05 -13.25
C ALA A 73 -5.68 9.10 -14.78
N ALA A 74 -5.84 7.94 -15.42
CA ALA A 74 -6.09 7.86 -16.85
C ALA A 74 -7.48 8.38 -17.24
N ASP A 75 -8.51 8.11 -16.44
CA ASP A 75 -9.88 8.57 -16.66
C ASP A 75 -9.99 10.11 -16.52
N GLU A 76 -9.34 10.67 -15.49
CA GLU A 76 -9.36 12.09 -15.16
C GLU A 76 -8.31 12.92 -15.93
N GLY A 77 -7.41 12.27 -16.68
CA GLY A 77 -6.31 12.94 -17.40
C GLY A 77 -5.27 13.58 -16.48
N ILE A 78 -5.06 13.02 -15.29
CA ILE A 78 -4.10 13.46 -14.27
C ILE A 78 -2.78 12.68 -14.44
N ASP A 79 -1.63 13.32 -14.19
CA ASP A 79 -0.35 12.61 -14.12
C ASP A 79 -0.32 11.70 -12.87
N PRO A 80 -0.20 10.36 -13.00
CA PRO A 80 -0.16 9.45 -11.85
C PRO A 80 1.17 9.48 -11.10
N ALA A 81 2.25 10.01 -11.68
CA ALA A 81 3.60 9.90 -11.11
C ALA A 81 3.74 10.49 -9.69
N PRO A 82 3.10 11.62 -9.32
CA PRO A 82 3.09 12.10 -7.94
C PRO A 82 2.39 11.14 -6.98
N GLY A 83 1.22 10.61 -7.36
CA GLY A 83 0.46 9.67 -6.52
C GLY A 83 1.19 8.34 -6.33
N LEU A 84 1.82 7.81 -7.38
CA LEU A 84 2.63 6.59 -7.30
C LEU A 84 3.85 6.75 -6.38
N ARG A 85 4.46 7.93 -6.35
CA ARG A 85 5.56 8.21 -5.41
C ARG A 85 5.05 8.22 -3.97
N ARG A 86 3.94 8.90 -3.68
CA ARG A 86 3.32 8.90 -2.35
C ARG A 86 2.87 7.52 -1.88
N LEU A 87 2.47 6.64 -2.82
CA LEU A 87 2.14 5.25 -2.51
C LEU A 87 3.39 4.39 -2.19
N ALA A 88 4.53 4.71 -2.81
CA ALA A 88 5.77 3.96 -2.65
C ALA A 88 6.67 4.46 -1.51
N GLU A 89 6.53 5.73 -1.13
CA GLU A 89 7.23 6.36 -0.01
C GLU A 89 6.47 6.00 1.28
N ASP A 90 6.83 4.85 1.88
CA ASP A 90 6.80 4.45 3.31
C ASP A 90 6.92 2.91 3.40
#